data_AF-A0A7C5PS38-F1
#
_entry.id   AF-A0A7C5PS38-F1
#
_cell.length_a   1.000
_cell.length_b   1.000
_cell.length_c   1.000
_cell.angle_alpha   90.00
_cell.angle_beta   90.00
_cell.angle_gamma   90.00
#
_symmetry.space_group_name_H-M   'P 1'
#
loop_
_entity.id
_entity.type
_entity.pdbx_description
1 polymer ?
#
loop_
_entity_poly.entity_id
_entity_poly.type
_entity_poly.pdbx_seq_one_letter_code
_entity_poly.pdbx_strand_id
1 'polypeptide(L)'
;ETVRDGLEVETHSEAARRARKEAMEFLLVNHPLDCPICDKAGECRLQDYAYQTGQLEGRTVEPRRKEEKLVDLGDVILLDRERCILCTRCVRFFKHFEGRAQLGVVERGDRSHIAAFYDQPLTGNYQGNLADLCPVGALTLKKFRFKQRSWDLTPVPSICPLCSRGCNIFVDVARHGVVRRIRPRLEPEVNGYFICDQGRLEFDDLNMGEERLRFARVRREGRLVERPMEDALAEAARLVREAGEGLLALASPFLTVEEGEAFLALTEKAGFKGFWSPPPSGLGDRHLRTDDPCPNRWGLEKAGLQAVHKEALAAALPSASLVFLAGERILRLLPPEILSLCAVKPVILLERVLGGLEGAVQVALPGASWAEKSGTFVNAEGRKQEITPALRPPGEAAPDGRILEEIRRLVLLQGSGKEEEK
;
A
#
# COMPACT_ATOMS: atom_id res chain seq x y z
N GLU A 1 9.34 5.41 39.90
CA GLU A 1 10.59 4.73 40.28
C GLU A 1 11.02 3.80 39.15
N THR A 2 12.32 3.53 39.03
CA THR A 2 12.83 2.47 38.14
C THR A 2 12.68 1.10 38.83
N VAL A 3 12.55 0.03 38.04
CA VAL A 3 12.45 -1.35 38.58
C VAL A 3 13.66 -1.64 39.46
N ARG A 4 13.43 -2.21 40.65
CA ARG A 4 14.46 -2.58 41.62
C ARG A 4 14.13 -3.93 42.26
N ASP A 5 15.16 -4.62 42.74
CA ASP A 5 15.00 -5.89 43.47
C ASP A 5 14.11 -5.69 44.71
N GLY A 6 13.25 -6.68 44.99
CA GLY A 6 12.26 -6.61 46.07
C GLY A 6 11.09 -5.64 45.86
N LEU A 7 10.93 -5.02 44.67
CA LEU A 7 9.77 -4.19 44.37
C LEU A 7 8.51 -5.05 44.17
N GLU A 8 7.55 -4.93 45.07
CA GLU A 8 6.21 -5.51 44.90
C GLU A 8 5.27 -4.51 44.20
N VAL A 9 4.58 -4.97 43.15
CA VAL A 9 3.70 -4.12 42.33
C VAL A 9 2.27 -4.66 42.34
N GLU A 10 1.39 -3.94 43.03
CA GLU A 10 -0.04 -4.25 43.07
C GLU A 10 -0.83 -3.38 42.10
N THR A 11 -1.18 -3.93 40.93
CA THR A 11 -1.90 -3.19 39.87
C THR A 11 -3.42 -3.18 40.05
N HIS A 12 -3.95 -3.95 40.99
CA HIS A 12 -5.39 -4.15 41.22
C HIS A 12 -5.86 -3.75 42.63
N SER A 13 -5.00 -3.15 43.44
CA SER A 13 -5.36 -2.61 44.75
C SER A 13 -6.45 -1.53 44.63
N GLU A 14 -7.18 -1.30 45.72
CA GLU A 14 -8.21 -0.26 45.78
C GLU A 14 -7.63 1.12 45.41
N ALA A 15 -6.47 1.46 45.96
CA ALA A 15 -5.76 2.70 45.65
C ALA A 15 -5.44 2.84 44.15
N ALA A 16 -4.95 1.77 43.50
CA ALA A 16 -4.63 1.79 42.07
C ALA A 16 -5.88 1.93 41.19
N ARG A 17 -6.99 1.28 41.56
CA ARG A 17 -8.28 1.43 40.86
C ARG A 17 -8.84 2.84 41.02
N ARG A 18 -8.82 3.38 42.24
CA ARG A 18 -9.25 4.75 42.56
C ARG A 18 -8.45 5.79 41.80
N ALA A 19 -7.12 5.70 41.79
CA ALA A 19 -6.25 6.62 41.07
C ALA A 19 -6.53 6.64 39.56
N ARG A 20 -6.78 5.48 38.93
CA ARG A 20 -7.17 5.42 37.51
C ARG A 20 -8.52 6.10 37.25
N LYS A 21 -9.48 5.92 38.15
CA LYS A 21 -10.81 6.53 38.06
C LYS A 21 -10.74 8.06 38.18
N GLU A 22 -10.00 8.55 39.17
CA GLU A 22 -9.76 10.00 39.37
C GLU A 22 -9.02 10.61 38.17
N ALA A 23 -7.96 9.96 37.66
CA ALA A 23 -7.26 10.41 36.46
C ALA A 23 -8.17 10.46 35.23
N MET A 24 -9.05 9.46 35.06
CA MET A 24 -10.02 9.44 33.97
C MET A 24 -10.99 10.62 34.05
N GLU A 25 -11.47 10.96 35.24
CA GLU A 25 -12.33 12.12 35.43
C GLU A 25 -11.67 13.43 35.02
N PHE A 26 -10.39 13.63 35.37
CA PHE A 26 -9.63 14.80 34.91
C PHE A 26 -9.38 14.81 33.39
N LEU A 27 -9.26 13.64 32.75
CA LEU A 27 -9.14 13.59 31.29
C LEU A 27 -10.46 13.96 30.60
N LEU A 28 -11.60 13.65 31.23
CA LEU A 28 -12.94 13.88 30.68
C LEU A 28 -13.53 15.24 31.03
N VAL A 29 -13.03 15.92 32.08
CA VAL A 29 -13.58 17.19 32.60
C VAL A 29 -13.75 18.26 31.52
N ASN A 30 -12.74 18.42 30.66
CA ASN A 30 -12.71 19.39 29.56
C ASN A 30 -12.80 18.72 28.18
N HIS A 31 -12.95 17.40 28.11
CA HIS A 31 -13.07 16.69 26.84
C HIS A 31 -14.48 16.87 26.25
N PRO A 32 -14.60 17.19 24.96
CA PRO A 32 -15.90 17.47 24.34
C PRO A 32 -16.72 16.18 24.19
N LEU A 33 -18.04 16.32 24.18
CA LEU A 33 -18.98 15.23 23.90
C LEU A 33 -19.11 14.95 22.39
N ASP A 34 -17.97 14.91 21.69
CA ASP A 34 -17.89 14.78 20.25
C ASP A 34 -17.92 13.31 19.78
N CYS A 35 -18.08 12.33 20.68
CA CYS A 35 -17.99 10.91 20.35
C CYS A 35 -18.83 10.48 19.12
N PRO A 36 -20.07 10.96 18.91
CA PRO A 36 -20.86 10.58 17.73
C PRO A 36 -20.29 11.08 16.39
N ILE A 37 -19.61 12.22 16.40
CA ILE A 37 -19.01 12.84 15.21
C ILE A 37 -17.51 12.55 15.07
N CYS A 38 -16.86 12.09 16.14
CA CYS A 38 -15.44 11.82 16.19
C CYS A 38 -15.08 10.59 15.33
N ASP A 39 -14.10 10.77 14.44
CA ASP A 39 -13.63 9.72 13.52
C ASP A 39 -12.95 8.54 14.23
N LYS A 40 -12.31 8.82 15.38
CA LYS A 40 -11.64 7.83 16.23
C LYS A 40 -12.61 6.99 17.07
N ALA A 41 -13.92 7.29 17.04
CA ALA A 41 -14.88 6.51 17.81
C ALA A 41 -14.81 5.03 17.44
N GLY A 42 -14.91 4.15 18.45
CA GLY A 42 -14.74 2.69 18.27
C GLY A 42 -13.30 2.20 18.21
N GLU A 43 -12.33 3.10 18.08
CA GLU A 43 -10.89 2.81 18.17
C GLU A 43 -10.16 3.83 19.08
N CYS A 44 -10.91 4.48 19.98
CA CYS A 44 -10.43 5.52 20.88
C CYS A 44 -10.04 4.92 22.23
N ARG A 45 -8.77 5.03 22.59
CA ARG A 45 -8.27 4.50 23.88
C ARG A 45 -8.89 5.20 25.08
N LEU A 46 -9.25 6.48 24.95
CA LEU A 46 -9.93 7.20 26.03
C LEU A 46 -11.33 6.62 26.28
N GLN A 47 -12.07 6.25 25.23
CA GLN A 47 -13.36 5.57 25.36
C GLN A 47 -13.20 4.20 26.01
N ASP A 48 -12.25 3.40 25.52
CA ASP A 48 -11.96 2.07 26.06
C ASP A 48 -11.61 2.14 27.55
N TYR A 49 -10.74 3.08 27.93
CA TYR A 49 -10.31 3.23 29.31
C TYR A 49 -11.43 3.77 30.21
N ALA A 50 -12.26 4.71 29.74
CA ALA A 50 -13.40 5.20 30.50
C ALA A 50 -14.41 4.07 30.79
N TYR A 51 -14.64 3.20 29.80
CA TYR A 51 -15.47 2.02 29.98
C TYR A 51 -14.84 1.03 30.97
N GLN A 52 -13.55 0.71 30.81
CA GLN A 52 -12.82 -0.23 31.68
C GLN A 52 -12.74 0.23 33.15
N THR A 53 -12.66 1.55 33.40
CA THR A 53 -12.65 2.10 34.77
C THR A 53 -14.04 2.28 35.37
N GLY A 54 -15.11 2.03 34.60
CA GLY A 54 -16.50 2.22 35.05
C GLY A 54 -16.85 3.68 35.32
N GLN A 55 -16.22 4.63 34.61
CA GLN A 55 -16.52 6.05 34.72
C GLN A 55 -17.77 6.40 33.89
N LEU A 56 -18.95 6.09 34.43
CA LEU A 56 -20.23 6.31 33.75
C LEU A 56 -20.77 7.74 33.87
N GLU A 57 -20.48 8.40 34.99
CA GLU A 57 -20.99 9.73 35.31
C GLU A 57 -19.84 10.70 35.58
N GLY A 58 -20.03 11.97 35.20
CA GLY A 58 -19.14 13.07 35.54
C GLY A 58 -19.76 13.95 36.61
N ARG A 59 -18.95 14.50 37.51
CA ARG A 59 -19.42 15.41 38.57
C ARG A 59 -19.45 16.87 38.14
N THR A 60 -18.74 17.20 37.06
CA THR A 60 -18.57 18.56 36.53
C THR A 60 -19.84 19.06 35.86
N VAL A 61 -20.36 20.18 36.35
CA VAL A 61 -21.50 20.92 35.79
C VAL A 61 -21.06 22.20 35.07
N GLU A 62 -19.78 22.53 35.19
CA GLU A 62 -19.13 23.67 34.59
C GLU A 62 -19.07 23.54 33.06
N PRO A 63 -19.10 24.67 32.34
CA PRO A 63 -18.89 24.64 30.91
C PRO A 63 -17.50 24.10 30.59
N ARG A 64 -17.44 23.18 29.62
CA ARG A 64 -16.17 22.66 29.08
C ARG A 64 -15.43 23.76 28.35
N ARG A 65 -14.10 23.71 28.42
CA ARG A 65 -13.22 24.55 27.61
C ARG A 65 -13.58 24.42 26.13
N LYS A 66 -13.64 25.55 25.44
CA LYS A 66 -13.76 25.63 23.98
C LYS A 66 -12.41 25.98 23.38
N GLU A 67 -12.07 25.33 22.29
CA GLU A 67 -10.82 25.53 21.57
C GLU A 67 -11.05 25.46 20.06
N GLU A 68 -10.05 25.88 19.31
CA GLU A 68 -10.08 25.78 17.86
C GLU A 68 -10.18 24.31 17.39
N LYS A 69 -11.19 24.02 16.57
CA LYS A 69 -11.34 22.74 15.87
C LYS A 69 -10.81 22.87 14.45
N LEU A 70 -10.41 21.74 13.86
CA LEU A 70 -9.99 21.66 12.45
C LEU A 70 -8.77 22.54 12.14
N VAL A 71 -7.84 22.64 13.08
CA VAL A 71 -6.54 23.28 12.84
C VAL A 71 -5.80 22.49 11.78
N ASP A 72 -5.52 23.13 10.66
CA ASP A 72 -4.77 22.55 9.57
C ASP A 72 -3.28 22.49 9.92
N LEU A 73 -2.73 21.28 10.01
CA LEU A 73 -1.31 21.06 10.28
C LEU A 73 -0.50 20.75 9.01
N GLY A 74 -1.03 21.01 7.81
CA GLY A 74 -0.42 20.66 6.53
C GLY A 74 -1.13 19.51 5.84
N ASP A 75 -0.50 18.87 4.85
CA ASP A 75 -1.22 18.06 3.85
C ASP A 75 -1.88 16.78 4.37
N VAL A 76 -1.43 16.26 5.53
CA VAL A 76 -1.80 14.91 5.97
C VAL A 76 -2.75 14.92 7.18
N ILE A 77 -2.56 15.85 8.12
CA ILE A 77 -3.16 15.79 9.46
C ILE A 77 -4.01 17.03 9.76
N LEU A 78 -5.16 16.80 10.39
CA LEU A 78 -5.95 17.82 11.06
C LEU A 78 -5.86 17.65 12.57
N LEU A 79 -5.79 18.77 13.29
CA LEU A 79 -5.83 18.83 14.74
C LEU A 79 -7.17 19.40 15.23
N ASP A 80 -7.81 18.67 16.14
CA ASP A 80 -8.93 19.13 16.94
C ASP A 80 -8.42 19.36 18.37
N ARG A 81 -8.22 20.64 18.76
CA ARG A 81 -7.61 21.00 20.05
C ARG A 81 -8.53 20.69 21.24
N GLU A 82 -9.85 20.69 21.05
CA GLU A 82 -10.80 20.34 22.11
C GLU A 82 -10.67 18.86 22.50
N ARG A 83 -10.43 17.98 21.52
CA ARG A 83 -10.31 16.54 21.77
C ARG A 83 -8.95 16.14 22.35
N CYS A 84 -7.96 17.04 22.37
CA CYS A 84 -6.61 16.71 22.80
C CYS A 84 -6.51 16.58 24.32
N ILE A 85 -5.94 15.47 24.80
CA ILE A 85 -5.67 15.23 26.23
C ILE A 85 -4.24 15.58 26.66
N LEU A 86 -3.50 16.34 25.84
CA LEU A 86 -2.13 16.80 26.12
C LEU A 86 -1.12 15.71 26.53
N CYS A 87 -1.28 14.47 26.06
CA CYS A 87 -0.36 13.35 26.38
C CYS A 87 1.06 13.47 25.78
N THR A 88 1.31 14.54 24.99
CA THR A 88 2.58 14.88 24.31
C THR A 88 3.20 13.78 23.44
N ARG A 89 2.44 12.73 23.06
CA ARG A 89 2.95 11.67 22.18
C ARG A 89 3.37 12.21 20.81
N CYS A 90 2.56 13.09 20.21
CA CYS A 90 2.84 13.72 18.93
C CYS A 90 4.13 14.57 18.95
N VAL A 91 4.31 15.39 19.99
CA VAL A 91 5.51 16.20 20.22
C VAL A 91 6.75 15.31 20.34
N ARG A 92 6.66 14.24 21.15
CA ARG A 92 7.75 13.27 21.33
C ARG A 92 8.09 12.50 20.07
N PHE A 93 7.09 12.12 19.28
CA PHE A 93 7.29 11.40 18.02
C PHE A 93 8.16 12.20 17.06
N PHE A 94 7.80 13.44 16.80
CA PHE A 94 8.57 14.29 15.90
C PHE A 94 9.98 14.59 16.42
N LYS A 95 10.11 14.82 17.72
CA LYS A 95 11.42 15.04 18.34
C LYS A 95 12.34 13.82 18.29
N HIS A 96 11.82 12.62 18.56
CA HIS A 96 12.64 11.42 18.76
C HIS A 96 12.70 10.49 17.55
N PHE A 97 11.61 10.35 16.81
CA PHE A 97 11.55 9.50 15.62
C PHE A 97 12.03 10.27 14.39
N GLU A 98 11.33 11.32 13.98
CA GLU A 98 11.72 12.09 12.78
C GLU A 98 13.02 12.89 13.02
N GLY A 99 13.20 13.41 14.23
CA GLY A 99 14.32 14.26 14.60
C GLY A 99 14.12 15.74 14.25
N ARG A 100 12.87 16.17 14.01
CA ARG A 100 12.47 17.56 13.77
C ARG A 100 11.41 17.96 14.77
N ALA A 101 11.65 18.97 15.60
CA ALA A 101 10.68 19.42 16.60
C ALA A 101 9.61 20.34 15.96
N GLN A 102 8.68 19.76 15.20
CA GLN A 102 7.66 20.52 14.47
C GLN A 102 6.42 20.88 15.32
N LEU A 103 6.14 20.11 16.37
CA LEU A 103 5.01 20.34 17.29
C LEU A 103 5.52 20.67 18.70
N GLY A 104 4.80 21.57 19.38
CA GLY A 104 5.07 21.98 20.75
C GLY A 104 3.81 22.09 21.61
N VAL A 105 4.02 22.28 22.90
CA VAL A 105 2.98 22.72 23.84
C VAL A 105 3.13 24.23 23.98
N VAL A 106 2.07 24.97 23.67
CA VAL A 106 1.98 26.42 23.84
C VAL A 106 1.10 26.72 25.04
N GLU A 107 1.24 27.91 25.63
CA GLU A 107 0.60 28.33 26.88
C GLU A 107 0.97 27.47 28.10
N ARG A 108 0.34 27.72 29.24
CA ARG A 108 0.61 27.04 30.52
C ARG A 108 -0.67 26.69 31.26
N GLY A 109 -0.66 25.54 31.93
CA GLY A 109 -1.75 25.10 32.81
C GLY A 109 -2.94 24.59 32.01
N ASP A 110 -4.14 25.01 32.41
CA ASP A 110 -5.41 24.68 31.76
C ASP A 110 -5.57 25.32 30.37
N ARG A 111 -4.76 26.32 30.03
CA ARG A 111 -4.71 26.95 28.70
C ARG A 111 -3.76 26.26 27.72
N SER A 112 -3.04 25.23 28.16
CA SER A 112 -2.09 24.53 27.30
C SER A 112 -2.78 23.84 26.13
N HIS A 113 -2.17 23.93 24.95
CA HIS A 113 -2.62 23.25 23.73
C HIS A 113 -1.44 22.85 22.86
N ILE A 114 -1.67 21.90 21.95
CA ILE A 114 -0.69 21.51 20.94
C ILE A 114 -0.77 22.50 19.77
N ALA A 115 0.40 22.98 19.33
CA ALA A 115 0.51 23.83 18.14
C ALA A 115 1.73 23.42 17.30
N ALA A 116 1.69 23.78 16.03
CA ALA A 116 2.84 23.75 15.15
C ALA A 116 3.81 24.89 15.49
N PHE A 117 5.09 24.67 15.24
CA PHE A 117 6.13 25.68 15.46
C PHE A 117 5.92 26.87 14.51
N TYR A 118 5.72 28.08 15.06
CA TYR A 118 5.38 29.30 14.31
C TYR A 118 4.21 29.16 13.33
N ASP A 119 3.20 28.34 13.69
CA ASP A 119 2.03 28.06 12.86
C ASP A 119 2.37 27.61 11.43
N GLN A 120 3.57 27.03 11.24
CA GLN A 120 4.00 26.50 9.96
C GLN A 120 3.39 25.11 9.73
N PRO A 121 3.01 24.78 8.48
CA PRO A 121 2.60 23.42 8.13
C PRO A 121 3.67 22.40 8.50
N LEU A 122 3.24 21.19 8.91
CA LEU A 122 4.13 20.06 9.07
C LEU A 122 4.72 19.68 7.71
N THR A 123 6.02 19.45 7.70
CA THR A 123 6.78 19.08 6.51
C THR A 123 7.42 17.72 6.69
N GLY A 124 7.86 17.12 5.59
CA GLY A 124 8.52 15.83 5.61
C GLY A 124 7.56 14.65 5.67
N ASN A 125 8.12 13.50 5.99
CA ASN A 125 7.48 12.19 5.92
C ASN A 125 7.02 11.77 7.33
N TYR A 126 6.23 10.69 7.40
CA TYR A 126 5.73 10.06 8.62
C TYR A 126 4.67 10.85 9.42
N GLN A 127 4.13 11.94 8.90
CA GLN A 127 3.10 12.75 9.56
C GLN A 127 1.84 11.93 9.85
N GLY A 128 1.48 11.02 8.95
CA GLY A 128 0.30 10.18 9.07
C GLY A 128 0.32 9.25 10.28
N ASN A 129 1.50 8.92 10.81
CA ASN A 129 1.63 8.10 12.03
C ASN A 129 1.09 8.82 13.27
N LEU A 130 0.94 10.15 13.24
CA LEU A 130 0.32 10.90 14.32
C LEU A 130 -1.13 10.46 14.57
N ALA A 131 -1.86 10.10 13.51
CA ALA A 131 -3.24 9.64 13.64
C ALA A 131 -3.33 8.28 14.35
N ASP A 132 -2.35 7.41 14.17
CA ASP A 132 -2.28 6.11 14.88
C ASP A 132 -1.80 6.29 16.33
N LEU A 133 -0.81 7.16 16.52
CA LEU A 133 -0.18 7.42 17.81
C LEU A 133 -1.12 8.14 18.79
N CYS A 134 -1.98 9.03 18.27
CA CYS A 134 -2.92 9.79 19.08
C CYS A 134 -3.96 8.85 19.72
N PRO A 135 -4.05 8.80 21.06
CA PRO A 135 -4.97 7.91 21.75
C PRO A 135 -6.43 8.36 21.65
N VAL A 136 -6.67 9.56 21.13
CA VAL A 136 -7.95 10.26 21.01
C VAL A 136 -8.14 10.79 19.60
N GLY A 137 -9.34 11.25 19.25
CA GLY A 137 -9.63 11.80 17.92
C GLY A 137 -9.16 13.24 17.69
N ALA A 138 -8.05 13.64 18.33
CA ALA A 138 -7.47 14.96 18.19
C ALA A 138 -6.65 15.09 16.90
N LEU A 139 -5.82 14.10 16.56
CA LEU A 139 -5.05 14.08 15.32
C LEU A 139 -5.66 13.04 14.38
N THR A 140 -6.17 13.49 13.24
CA THR A 140 -6.86 12.61 12.27
C THR A 140 -6.31 12.80 10.86
N LEU A 141 -6.28 11.72 10.08
CA LEU A 141 -5.88 11.77 8.67
C LEU A 141 -6.92 12.53 7.84
N LYS A 142 -6.49 13.55 7.09
CA LYS A 142 -7.37 14.28 6.15
C LYS A 142 -8.09 13.35 5.18
N LYS A 143 -7.34 12.38 4.63
CA LYS A 143 -7.84 11.45 3.61
C LYS A 143 -8.93 10.49 4.12
N PHE A 144 -8.92 10.15 5.41
CA PHE A 144 -9.86 9.19 6.01
C PHE A 144 -11.00 9.86 6.78
N ARG A 145 -10.78 11.07 7.31
CA ARG A 145 -11.73 11.78 8.18
C ARG A 145 -13.13 11.79 7.59
N PHE A 146 -14.09 11.26 8.37
CA PHE A 146 -15.52 11.20 8.04
C PHE A 146 -15.86 10.37 6.79
N LYS A 147 -14.95 9.53 6.31
CA LYS A 147 -15.22 8.64 5.15
C LYS A 147 -15.84 7.31 5.55
N GLN A 148 -15.52 6.79 6.74
CA GLN A 148 -16.04 5.53 7.25
C GLN A 148 -15.87 5.44 8.77
N ARG A 149 -16.67 4.61 9.45
CA ARG A 149 -16.47 4.27 10.86
C ARG A 149 -15.55 3.06 11.02
N SER A 150 -14.78 3.04 12.11
CA SER A 150 -13.79 2.00 12.41
C SER A 150 -14.39 0.58 12.44
N TRP A 151 -15.59 0.42 13.01
CA TRP A 151 -16.29 -0.87 13.10
C TRP A 151 -16.92 -1.34 11.77
N ASP A 152 -17.03 -0.48 10.76
CA ASP A 152 -17.49 -0.86 9.41
C ASP A 152 -16.32 -1.18 8.45
N LEU A 153 -15.10 -1.30 8.99
CA LEU A 153 -13.90 -1.66 8.25
C LEU A 153 -13.46 -3.07 8.63
N THR A 154 -13.09 -3.85 7.62
CA THR A 154 -12.39 -5.12 7.80
C THR A 154 -10.89 -4.89 7.62
N PRO A 155 -10.07 -5.05 8.67
CA PRO A 155 -8.62 -4.92 8.55
C PRO A 155 -8.02 -6.20 7.96
N VAL A 156 -7.44 -6.11 6.75
CA VAL A 156 -6.76 -7.24 6.12
C VAL A 156 -5.24 -7.05 6.23
N PRO A 157 -4.49 -8.00 6.83
CA PRO A 157 -3.04 -7.90 6.89
C PRO A 157 -2.43 -8.04 5.49
N SER A 158 -1.45 -7.23 5.14
CA SER A 158 -0.70 -7.35 3.89
C SER A 158 0.67 -6.65 4.01
N ILE A 159 1.38 -6.47 2.88
CA ILE A 159 2.71 -5.85 2.79
C ILE A 159 2.65 -4.64 1.85
N CYS A 160 3.26 -3.53 2.25
CA CYS A 160 3.34 -2.32 1.45
C CYS A 160 4.31 -2.51 0.26
N PRO A 161 3.87 -2.29 -1.00
CA PRO A 161 4.68 -2.56 -2.18
C PRO A 161 5.39 -1.31 -2.74
N LEU A 162 5.38 -0.17 -2.04
CA LEU A 162 5.83 1.11 -2.63
C LEU A 162 7.36 1.29 -2.67
N CYS A 163 8.10 0.43 -1.98
CA CYS A 163 9.56 0.38 -2.02
C CYS A 163 10.02 -1.01 -1.53
N SER A 164 11.31 -1.30 -1.64
CA SER A 164 11.88 -2.58 -1.24
C SER A 164 11.90 -2.87 0.28
N ARG A 165 11.43 -1.95 1.15
CA ARG A 165 11.38 -2.21 2.61
C ARG A 165 10.38 -3.32 2.99
N GLY A 166 9.23 -3.38 2.32
CA GLY A 166 8.17 -4.33 2.65
C GLY A 166 7.51 -4.08 4.02
N CYS A 167 7.09 -2.85 4.33
CA CYS A 167 6.45 -2.57 5.62
C CYS A 167 5.17 -3.40 5.83
N ASN A 168 5.00 -3.98 7.02
CA ASN A 168 3.79 -4.71 7.39
C ASN A 168 2.63 -3.71 7.59
N ILE A 169 1.50 -3.96 6.94
CA ILE A 169 0.33 -3.08 6.96
C ILE A 169 -0.98 -3.83 7.20
N PHE A 170 -2.00 -3.06 7.59
CA PHE A 170 -3.40 -3.41 7.43
C PHE A 170 -4.01 -2.57 6.32
N VAL A 171 -4.68 -3.23 5.37
CA VAL A 171 -5.55 -2.60 4.38
C VAL A 171 -6.97 -2.62 4.97
N ASP A 172 -7.49 -1.47 5.36
CA ASP A 172 -8.83 -1.38 5.93
C ASP A 172 -9.86 -1.22 4.82
N VAL A 173 -10.66 -2.26 4.61
CA VAL A 173 -11.64 -2.37 3.53
C VAL A 173 -13.06 -2.16 4.06
N ALA A 174 -13.80 -1.23 3.46
CA ALA A 174 -15.20 -1.01 3.75
C ALA A 174 -16.10 -2.00 3.00
N ARG A 175 -17.40 -1.95 3.27
CA ARG A 175 -18.41 -2.67 2.49
C ARG A 175 -18.25 -2.37 0.99
N HIS A 176 -18.57 -3.37 0.16
CA HIS A 176 -18.41 -3.33 -1.30
C HIS A 176 -16.95 -3.26 -1.82
N GLY A 177 -15.96 -3.57 -0.97
CA GLY A 177 -14.57 -3.69 -1.43
C GLY A 177 -13.86 -2.35 -1.66
N VAL A 178 -14.28 -1.28 -0.97
CA VAL A 178 -13.63 0.03 -1.08
C VAL A 178 -12.56 0.16 -0.01
N VAL A 179 -11.30 0.37 -0.42
CA VAL A 179 -10.19 0.64 0.51
C VAL A 179 -10.32 2.06 1.05
N ARG A 180 -10.34 2.21 2.38
CA ARG A 180 -10.52 3.51 3.03
C ARG A 180 -9.25 4.09 3.64
N ARG A 181 -8.36 3.23 4.16
CA ARG A 181 -7.07 3.65 4.70
C ARG A 181 -6.10 2.47 4.79
N ILE A 182 -4.81 2.80 4.84
CA ILE A 182 -3.74 1.87 5.19
C ILE A 182 -3.21 2.25 6.57
N ARG A 183 -3.05 1.25 7.44
CA ARG A 183 -2.48 1.40 8.79
C ARG A 183 -1.22 0.55 8.95
N PRO A 184 -0.28 0.96 9.82
CA PRO A 184 0.86 0.13 10.15
C PRO A 184 0.39 -1.13 10.89
N ARG A 185 1.00 -2.26 10.59
CA ARG A 185 0.95 -3.48 11.38
C ARG A 185 2.31 -3.65 12.05
N LEU A 186 2.28 -4.02 13.33
CA LEU A 186 3.51 -4.16 14.12
C LEU A 186 4.38 -5.26 13.52
N GLU A 187 5.62 -4.89 13.17
CA GLU A 187 6.69 -5.81 12.82
C GLU A 187 8.01 -5.27 13.38
N PRO A 188 8.47 -5.78 14.54
CA PRO A 188 9.63 -5.25 15.23
C PRO A 188 10.89 -5.17 14.36
N GLU A 189 11.05 -6.10 13.42
CA GLU A 189 12.25 -6.20 12.60
C GLU A 189 12.22 -5.38 11.31
N VAL A 190 11.05 -4.88 10.88
CA VAL A 190 10.91 -4.19 9.58
C VAL A 190 10.50 -2.73 9.77
N ASN A 191 9.32 -2.50 10.34
CA ASN A 191 8.71 -1.16 10.40
C ASN A 191 8.28 -0.72 11.80
N GLY A 192 8.49 -1.56 12.82
CA GLY A 192 8.03 -1.30 14.17
C GLY A 192 6.54 -0.96 14.17
N TYR A 193 6.19 0.22 14.66
CA TYR A 193 4.81 0.71 14.71
C TYR A 193 4.44 1.69 13.58
N PHE A 194 5.34 1.96 12.64
CA PHE A 194 5.21 3.10 11.73
C PHE A 194 5.27 2.69 10.26
N ILE A 195 4.79 3.57 9.39
CA ILE A 195 4.93 3.49 7.92
C ILE A 195 5.15 4.89 7.36
N CYS A 196 5.79 5.01 6.20
CA CYS A 196 5.91 6.30 5.50
C CYS A 196 4.55 6.80 5.01
N ASP A 197 4.44 8.11 4.77
CA ASP A 197 3.19 8.74 4.33
C ASP A 197 2.80 8.27 2.93
N GLN A 198 3.76 7.97 2.07
CA GLN A 198 3.46 7.38 0.77
C GLN A 198 2.77 6.03 0.91
N GLY A 199 3.33 5.12 1.73
CA GLY A 199 2.74 3.79 2.01
C GLY A 199 1.36 3.88 2.64
N ARG A 200 1.07 4.98 3.33
CA ARG A 200 -0.20 5.24 3.97
C ARG A 200 -1.25 5.85 3.04
N LEU A 201 -0.82 6.69 2.09
CA LEU A 201 -1.71 7.55 1.31
C LEU A 201 -1.84 7.11 -0.15
N GLU A 202 -0.87 6.42 -0.75
CA GLU A 202 -0.95 5.97 -2.15
C GLU A 202 -1.68 4.62 -2.28
N PHE A 203 -3.00 4.67 -2.19
CA PHE A 203 -3.88 3.51 -2.38
C PHE A 203 -5.11 3.81 -3.25
N ASP A 204 -5.25 5.02 -3.81
CA ASP A 204 -6.40 5.38 -4.65
C ASP A 204 -6.50 4.49 -5.89
N ASP A 205 -5.35 3.99 -6.34
CA ASP A 205 -5.20 3.06 -7.44
C ASP A 205 -5.83 1.69 -7.17
N LEU A 206 -6.17 1.36 -5.90
CA LEU A 206 -6.94 0.17 -5.54
C LEU A 206 -8.45 0.38 -5.69
N ASN A 207 -8.90 1.64 -5.72
CA ASN A 207 -10.31 2.02 -5.87
C ASN A 207 -10.64 2.45 -7.31
N MET A 208 -9.81 2.08 -8.29
CA MET A 208 -10.06 2.38 -9.70
C MET A 208 -11.39 1.76 -10.14
N GLY A 209 -12.35 2.64 -10.47
CA GLY A 209 -13.69 2.25 -10.92
C GLY A 209 -13.69 1.69 -12.34
N GLU A 210 -14.14 2.50 -13.30
CA GLU A 210 -14.30 2.09 -14.71
C GLU A 210 -13.01 2.16 -15.52
N GLU A 211 -12.02 2.94 -15.07
CA GLU A 211 -10.70 3.07 -15.73
C GLU A 211 -9.89 1.77 -15.73
N ARG A 212 -10.29 0.82 -14.88
CA ARG A 212 -9.64 -0.47 -14.74
C ARG A 212 -10.07 -1.45 -15.84
N LEU A 213 -9.10 -2.15 -16.41
CA LEU A 213 -9.32 -3.28 -17.31
C LEU A 213 -9.98 -4.44 -16.54
N ARG A 214 -11.27 -4.65 -16.81
CA ARG A 214 -12.09 -5.72 -16.17
C ARG A 214 -12.26 -6.95 -17.06
N PHE A 215 -12.15 -6.79 -18.37
CA PHE A 215 -12.35 -7.84 -19.35
C PHE A 215 -11.16 -7.87 -20.30
N ALA A 216 -10.82 -9.05 -20.78
CA ALA A 216 -9.76 -9.20 -21.76
C ALA A 216 -10.14 -8.52 -23.07
N ARG A 217 -9.13 -8.01 -23.78
CA ARG A 217 -9.33 -7.38 -25.09
C ARG A 217 -8.36 -7.94 -26.10
N VAL A 218 -8.85 -8.15 -27.31
CA VAL A 218 -8.08 -8.71 -28.42
C VAL A 218 -8.24 -7.84 -29.65
N ARG A 219 -7.15 -7.63 -30.38
CA ARG A 219 -7.16 -6.87 -31.61
C ARG A 219 -7.78 -7.69 -32.75
N ARG A 220 -8.84 -7.15 -33.35
CA ARG A 220 -9.54 -7.69 -34.52
C ARG A 220 -9.82 -6.56 -35.49
N GLU A 221 -9.51 -6.76 -36.76
CA GLU A 221 -9.77 -5.79 -37.83
C GLU A 221 -9.27 -4.36 -37.50
N GLY A 222 -8.10 -4.26 -36.85
CA GLY A 222 -7.49 -2.98 -36.48
C GLY A 222 -8.07 -2.29 -35.24
N ARG A 223 -9.02 -2.92 -34.52
CA ARG A 223 -9.59 -2.38 -33.28
C ARG A 223 -9.39 -3.34 -32.11
N LEU A 224 -9.20 -2.79 -30.92
CA LEU A 224 -9.12 -3.55 -29.67
C LEU A 224 -10.55 -3.76 -29.14
N VAL A 225 -11.04 -5.00 -29.13
CA VAL A 225 -12.41 -5.35 -28.74
C VAL A 225 -12.41 -6.29 -27.55
N GLU A 226 -13.42 -6.17 -26.68
CA GLU A 226 -13.60 -7.09 -25.55
C GLU A 226 -13.93 -8.49 -26.06
N ARG A 227 -13.26 -9.50 -25.47
CA ARG A 227 -13.43 -10.92 -25.77
C ARG A 227 -13.37 -11.72 -24.48
N PRO A 228 -13.99 -12.92 -24.44
CA PRO A 228 -13.81 -13.84 -23.32
C PRO A 228 -12.32 -14.10 -23.05
N MET A 229 -11.96 -14.22 -21.76
CA MET A 229 -10.59 -14.50 -21.33
C MET A 229 -9.93 -15.66 -22.09
N GLU A 230 -10.68 -16.73 -22.37
CA GLU A 230 -10.18 -17.92 -23.10
C GLU A 230 -9.64 -17.58 -24.50
N ASP A 231 -10.35 -16.73 -25.25
CA ASP A 231 -9.92 -16.29 -26.58
C ASP A 231 -8.63 -15.46 -26.51
N ALA A 232 -8.55 -14.58 -25.50
CA ALA A 232 -7.40 -13.72 -25.29
C ALA A 232 -6.16 -14.52 -24.88
N LEU A 233 -6.33 -15.53 -24.01
CA LEU A 233 -5.28 -16.46 -23.61
C LEU A 233 -4.77 -17.29 -24.79
N ALA A 234 -5.67 -17.81 -25.63
CA ALA A 234 -5.31 -18.56 -26.83
C ALA A 234 -4.55 -17.68 -27.85
N GLU A 235 -4.99 -16.44 -28.05
CA GLU A 235 -4.29 -15.49 -28.93
C GLU A 235 -2.92 -15.09 -28.37
N ALA A 236 -2.81 -14.82 -27.06
CA ALA A 236 -1.54 -14.54 -26.42
C ALA A 236 -0.55 -15.71 -26.57
N ALA A 237 -1.02 -16.95 -26.35
CA ALA A 237 -0.21 -18.16 -26.54
C ALA A 237 0.27 -18.32 -27.99
N ARG A 238 -0.60 -18.07 -28.97
CA ARG A 238 -0.26 -18.09 -30.40
C ARG A 238 0.85 -17.08 -30.70
N LEU A 239 0.68 -15.83 -30.27
CA LEU A 239 1.64 -14.75 -30.50
C LEU A 239 3.00 -15.01 -29.83
N VAL A 240 3.01 -15.48 -28.58
CA VAL A 240 4.24 -15.87 -27.87
C VAL A 240 5.00 -16.95 -28.63
N ARG A 241 4.29 -17.99 -29.11
CA ARG A 241 4.90 -19.09 -29.86
C ARG A 241 5.46 -18.63 -31.20
N GLU A 242 4.72 -17.81 -31.94
CA GLU A 242 5.17 -17.28 -33.24
C GLU A 242 6.37 -16.35 -33.12
N ALA A 243 6.42 -15.55 -32.05
CA ALA A 243 7.55 -14.66 -31.80
C ALA A 243 8.84 -15.43 -31.51
N GLY A 244 8.78 -16.51 -30.70
CA GLY A 244 9.96 -17.31 -30.34
C GLY A 244 11.08 -16.44 -29.78
N GLU A 245 12.27 -16.51 -30.40
CA GLU A 245 13.43 -15.68 -30.03
C GLU A 245 13.21 -14.17 -30.30
N GLY A 246 12.26 -13.81 -31.17
CA GLY A 246 11.87 -12.42 -31.41
C GLY A 246 11.03 -11.79 -30.29
N LEU A 247 10.64 -12.56 -29.26
CA LEU A 247 9.92 -12.07 -28.09
C LEU A 247 10.85 -11.28 -27.17
N LEU A 248 10.44 -10.05 -26.84
CA LEU A 248 10.94 -9.28 -25.72
C LEU A 248 9.92 -9.32 -24.59
N ALA A 249 10.25 -9.96 -23.48
CA ALA A 249 9.37 -10.09 -22.33
C ALA A 249 9.89 -9.27 -21.14
N LEU A 250 9.08 -8.34 -20.64
CA LEU A 250 9.43 -7.49 -19.52
C LEU A 250 8.37 -7.60 -18.42
N ALA A 251 8.81 -8.01 -17.24
CA ALA A 251 7.99 -8.10 -16.03
C ALA A 251 8.05 -6.81 -15.20
N SER A 252 7.00 -6.57 -14.42
CA SER A 252 6.96 -5.57 -13.37
C SER A 252 7.75 -6.05 -12.14
N PRO A 253 8.42 -5.15 -11.40
CA PRO A 253 9.03 -5.48 -10.11
C PRO A 253 7.99 -5.80 -9.01
N PHE A 254 6.69 -5.70 -9.32
CA PHE A 254 5.56 -6.00 -8.44
C PHE A 254 5.02 -7.44 -8.60
N LEU A 255 5.60 -8.24 -9.49
CA LEU A 255 5.31 -9.68 -9.51
C LEU A 255 5.78 -10.33 -8.22
N THR A 256 5.02 -11.30 -7.73
CA THR A 256 5.48 -12.17 -6.62
C THR A 256 6.58 -13.11 -7.11
N VAL A 257 7.26 -13.80 -6.19
CA VAL A 257 8.26 -14.81 -6.56
C VAL A 257 7.65 -15.87 -7.48
N GLU A 258 6.48 -16.37 -7.13
CA GLU A 258 5.75 -17.41 -7.86
C GLU A 258 5.35 -16.93 -9.27
N GLU A 259 4.89 -15.68 -9.39
CA GLU A 259 4.56 -15.09 -10.68
C GLU A 259 5.81 -14.85 -11.54
N GLY A 260 6.94 -14.49 -10.92
CA GLY A 260 8.23 -14.37 -11.58
C GLY A 260 8.72 -15.71 -12.16
N GLU A 261 8.57 -16.80 -11.41
CA GLU A 261 8.88 -18.16 -11.87
C GLU A 261 7.96 -18.58 -13.04
N ALA A 262 6.65 -18.33 -12.93
CA ALA A 262 5.70 -18.59 -14.01
C ALA A 262 6.03 -17.79 -15.28
N PHE A 263 6.40 -16.51 -15.12
CA PHE A 263 6.82 -15.63 -16.22
C PHE A 263 8.08 -16.15 -16.91
N LEU A 264 9.11 -16.55 -16.16
CA LEU A 264 10.33 -17.13 -16.72
C LEU A 264 10.05 -18.41 -17.50
N ALA A 265 9.20 -19.28 -16.95
CA ALA A 265 8.86 -20.54 -17.58
C ALA A 265 8.05 -20.37 -18.87
N LEU A 266 7.18 -19.36 -18.93
CA LEU A 266 6.48 -18.98 -20.16
C LEU A 266 7.42 -18.38 -21.22
N THR A 267 8.40 -17.59 -20.77
CA THR A 267 9.29 -16.79 -21.64
C THR A 267 10.64 -17.47 -21.89
N GLU A 268 10.73 -18.78 -21.71
CA GLU A 268 11.97 -19.54 -21.84
C GLU A 268 12.71 -19.25 -23.15
N LYS A 269 11.98 -19.26 -24.27
CA LYS A 269 12.48 -19.05 -25.64
C LYS A 269 12.63 -17.58 -26.05
N ALA A 270 12.28 -16.63 -25.19
CA ALA A 270 12.37 -15.20 -25.51
C ALA A 270 13.84 -14.78 -25.69
N GLY A 271 14.14 -14.03 -26.76
CA GLY A 271 15.49 -13.50 -26.99
C GLY A 271 15.89 -12.41 -26.01
N PHE A 272 14.92 -11.79 -25.34
CA PHE A 272 15.15 -10.87 -24.23
C PHE A 272 14.11 -11.07 -23.14
N LYS A 273 14.55 -11.23 -21.89
CA LYS A 273 13.66 -11.35 -20.73
C LYS A 273 14.26 -10.77 -19.45
N GLY A 274 13.41 -10.18 -18.62
CA GLY A 274 13.79 -9.67 -17.30
C GLY A 274 12.66 -8.88 -16.65
N PHE A 275 12.94 -8.24 -15.52
CA PHE A 275 12.01 -7.31 -14.87
C PHE A 275 12.54 -5.88 -14.93
N TRP A 276 11.63 -4.92 -15.04
CA TRP A 276 11.99 -3.51 -15.06
C TRP A 276 12.54 -3.07 -13.70
N SER A 277 13.75 -2.50 -13.72
CA SER A 277 14.42 -1.96 -12.55
C SER A 277 14.62 -0.45 -12.73
N PRO A 278 13.75 0.41 -12.17
CA PRO A 278 13.90 1.85 -12.25
C PRO A 278 15.17 2.32 -11.52
N PRO A 279 15.66 3.53 -11.82
CA PRO A 279 16.72 4.15 -11.02
C PRO A 279 16.26 4.35 -9.56
N PRO A 280 17.21 4.49 -8.61
CA PRO A 280 16.91 4.85 -7.24
C PRO A 280 15.99 6.08 -7.15
N SER A 281 15.00 6.02 -6.26
CA SER A 281 13.98 7.06 -6.13
C SER A 281 14.49 8.37 -5.52
N GLY A 282 15.61 8.34 -4.80
CA GLY A 282 16.12 9.49 -4.02
C GLY A 282 15.23 9.84 -2.82
N LEU A 283 14.31 8.96 -2.45
CA LEU A 283 13.37 9.13 -1.35
C LEU A 283 13.77 8.30 -0.12
N GLY A 284 14.89 7.59 -0.18
CA GLY A 284 15.44 6.83 0.93
C GLY A 284 15.70 7.71 2.16
N ASP A 285 15.45 7.15 3.33
CA ASP A 285 15.73 7.82 4.59
C ASP A 285 16.34 6.88 5.62
N ARG A 286 16.79 7.47 6.73
CA ARG A 286 17.39 6.74 7.86
C ARG A 286 16.40 5.95 8.71
N HIS A 287 15.10 5.98 8.37
CA HIS A 287 14.02 5.43 9.19
C HIS A 287 13.49 4.14 8.56
N LEU A 288 12.62 4.26 7.56
CA LEU A 288 11.92 3.13 6.95
C LEU A 288 12.06 3.10 5.43
N ARG A 289 12.15 4.25 4.78
CA ARG A 289 12.02 4.29 3.33
C ARG A 289 13.33 3.90 2.67
N THR A 290 13.28 2.97 1.72
CA THR A 290 14.43 2.59 0.89
C THR A 290 14.44 3.39 -0.40
N ASP A 291 15.62 3.56 -0.99
CA ASP A 291 15.75 4.19 -2.31
C ASP A 291 15.31 3.29 -3.46
N ASP A 292 15.40 1.96 -3.29
CA ASP A 292 14.99 1.00 -4.30
C ASP A 292 13.45 0.91 -4.40
N PRO A 293 12.86 1.35 -5.52
CA PRO A 293 11.41 1.37 -5.70
C PRO A 293 10.83 -0.03 -6.00
N CYS A 294 11.66 -1.06 -6.16
CA CYS A 294 11.22 -2.40 -6.50
C CYS A 294 10.84 -3.18 -5.23
N PRO A 295 9.55 -3.47 -4.97
CA PRO A 295 9.15 -4.17 -3.75
C PRO A 295 9.71 -5.59 -3.64
N ASN A 296 9.95 -6.24 -4.78
CA ASN A 296 10.34 -7.65 -4.82
C ASN A 296 11.61 -7.92 -5.63
N ARG A 297 12.55 -6.95 -5.73
CA ARG A 297 13.80 -7.13 -6.48
C ARG A 297 14.51 -8.44 -6.13
N TRP A 298 14.80 -8.64 -4.84
CA TRP A 298 15.52 -9.83 -4.38
C TRP A 298 14.75 -11.12 -4.64
N GLY A 299 13.43 -11.09 -4.58
CA GLY A 299 12.60 -12.25 -4.86
C GLY A 299 12.67 -12.64 -6.33
N LEU A 300 12.55 -11.66 -7.23
CA LEU A 300 12.64 -11.87 -8.67
C LEU A 300 14.04 -12.29 -9.11
N GLU A 301 15.09 -11.67 -8.56
CA GLU A 301 16.48 -12.08 -8.83
C GLU A 301 16.75 -13.51 -8.34
N LYS A 302 16.21 -13.91 -7.17
CA LYS A 302 16.30 -15.30 -6.69
C LYS A 302 15.49 -16.29 -7.53
N ALA A 303 14.37 -15.85 -8.11
CA ALA A 303 13.61 -16.64 -9.08
C ALA A 303 14.36 -16.82 -10.41
N GLY A 304 15.42 -16.04 -10.66
CA GLY A 304 16.25 -16.11 -11.87
C GLY A 304 15.96 -15.01 -12.90
N LEU A 305 15.12 -14.03 -12.58
CA LEU A 305 14.88 -12.88 -13.45
C LEU A 305 16.02 -11.86 -13.33
N GLN A 306 16.45 -11.33 -14.47
CA GLN A 306 17.46 -10.29 -14.49
C GLN A 306 16.82 -8.90 -14.39
N ALA A 307 17.45 -8.01 -13.63
CA ALA A 307 17.08 -6.61 -13.58
C ALA A 307 17.43 -5.93 -14.91
N VAL A 308 16.45 -5.25 -15.51
CA VAL A 308 16.59 -4.57 -16.79
C VAL A 308 16.49 -3.06 -16.57
N HIS A 309 17.44 -2.33 -17.15
CA HIS A 309 17.50 -0.88 -17.13
C HIS A 309 17.22 -0.29 -18.52
N LYS A 310 17.12 1.04 -18.58
CA LYS A 310 16.70 1.80 -19.78
C LYS A 310 17.53 1.45 -21.00
N GLU A 311 18.86 1.41 -20.85
CA GLU A 311 19.81 1.25 -21.95
C GLU A 311 19.69 -0.14 -22.59
N ALA A 312 19.62 -1.19 -21.77
CA ALA A 312 19.46 -2.56 -22.23
C ALA A 312 18.12 -2.75 -22.97
N LEU A 313 17.04 -2.17 -22.43
CA LEU A 313 15.72 -2.26 -23.02
C LEU A 313 15.64 -1.49 -24.35
N ALA A 314 16.20 -0.28 -24.41
CA ALA A 314 16.27 0.52 -25.63
C ALA A 314 17.09 -0.15 -26.73
N ALA A 315 18.15 -0.89 -26.37
CA ALA A 315 18.96 -1.66 -27.32
C ALA A 315 18.24 -2.91 -27.84
N ALA A 316 17.42 -3.57 -27.02
CA ALA A 316 16.72 -4.80 -27.40
C ALA A 316 15.43 -4.56 -28.20
N LEU A 317 14.69 -3.49 -27.91
CA LEU A 317 13.38 -3.19 -28.52
C LEU A 317 13.38 -3.15 -30.07
N PRO A 318 14.38 -2.56 -30.76
CA PRO A 318 14.41 -2.54 -32.22
C PRO A 318 14.33 -3.93 -32.87
N SER A 319 15.00 -4.92 -32.29
CA SER A 319 15.05 -6.31 -32.79
C SER A 319 13.83 -7.15 -32.39
N ALA A 320 13.01 -6.68 -31.45
CA ALA A 320 11.83 -7.40 -31.01
C ALA A 320 10.75 -7.43 -32.10
N SER A 321 10.20 -8.62 -32.38
CA SER A 321 9.02 -8.80 -33.23
C SER A 321 7.72 -8.68 -32.43
N LEU A 322 7.77 -8.95 -31.11
CA LEU A 322 6.67 -8.87 -30.18
C LEU A 322 7.18 -8.41 -28.81
N VAL A 323 6.43 -7.52 -28.14
CA VAL A 323 6.71 -7.11 -26.77
C VAL A 323 5.64 -7.68 -25.84
N PHE A 324 6.05 -8.30 -24.74
CA PHE A 324 5.15 -8.73 -23.67
C PHE A 324 5.47 -7.97 -22.39
N LEU A 325 4.54 -7.13 -21.95
CA LEU A 325 4.62 -6.39 -20.68
C LEU A 325 3.71 -7.07 -19.65
N ALA A 326 4.24 -7.46 -18.49
CA ALA A 326 3.51 -8.26 -17.51
C ALA A 326 3.62 -7.74 -16.07
N GLY A 327 2.45 -7.57 -15.42
CA GLY A 327 2.32 -7.27 -14.00
C GLY A 327 2.10 -5.79 -13.72
N GLU A 328 1.44 -5.51 -12.59
CA GLU A 328 0.90 -4.17 -12.29
C GLU A 328 1.93 -3.04 -12.35
N ARG A 329 1.45 -1.82 -12.66
CA ARG A 329 2.22 -0.57 -12.66
C ARG A 329 3.38 -0.53 -13.66
N ILE A 330 3.58 -1.56 -14.50
CA ILE A 330 4.68 -1.58 -15.45
C ILE A 330 4.65 -0.35 -16.38
N LEU A 331 3.46 0.03 -16.84
CA LEU A 331 3.26 1.20 -17.70
C LEU A 331 3.57 2.53 -16.98
N ARG A 332 3.37 2.61 -15.67
CA ARG A 332 3.68 3.80 -14.87
C ARG A 332 5.18 3.92 -14.58
N LEU A 333 5.88 2.80 -14.50
CA LEU A 333 7.31 2.75 -14.15
C LEU A 333 8.22 2.96 -15.37
N LEU A 334 7.75 2.63 -16.57
CA LEU A 334 8.52 2.79 -17.79
C LEU A 334 8.64 4.27 -18.19
N PRO A 335 9.85 4.75 -18.57
CA PRO A 335 10.02 6.09 -19.08
C PRO A 335 9.19 6.34 -20.36
N PRO A 336 8.70 7.58 -20.59
CA PRO A 336 7.92 7.92 -21.78
C PRO A 336 8.60 7.55 -23.11
N GLU A 337 9.93 7.65 -23.18
CA GLU A 337 10.69 7.28 -24.37
C GLU A 337 10.61 5.78 -24.65
N ILE A 338 10.65 4.94 -23.60
CA ILE A 338 10.53 3.48 -23.73
C ILE A 338 9.10 3.10 -24.12
N LEU A 339 8.09 3.72 -23.52
CA LEU A 339 6.69 3.50 -23.90
C LEU A 339 6.46 3.82 -25.37
N SER A 340 7.07 4.90 -25.87
CA SER A 340 7.01 5.29 -27.28
C SER A 340 7.63 4.24 -28.22
N LEU A 341 8.72 3.60 -27.80
CA LEU A 341 9.34 2.49 -28.54
C LEU A 341 8.47 1.21 -28.49
N CYS A 342 7.81 0.93 -27.38
CA CYS A 342 6.83 -0.16 -27.29
C CYS A 342 5.61 0.08 -28.18
N ALA A 343 5.17 1.34 -28.31
CA ALA A 343 3.97 1.72 -29.06
C ALA A 343 4.06 1.45 -30.57
N VAL A 344 5.26 1.25 -31.12
CA VAL A 344 5.48 0.91 -32.54
C VAL A 344 5.68 -0.59 -32.79
N LYS A 345 5.53 -1.42 -31.76
CA LYS A 345 5.62 -2.89 -31.83
C LYS A 345 4.26 -3.50 -31.47
N PRO A 346 3.94 -4.73 -31.93
CA PRO A 346 2.80 -5.44 -31.37
C PRO A 346 3.06 -5.77 -29.90
N VAL A 347 2.07 -5.54 -29.04
CA VAL A 347 2.20 -5.70 -27.58
C VAL A 347 1.18 -6.72 -27.03
N ILE A 348 1.63 -7.67 -26.22
CA ILE A 348 0.80 -8.35 -25.23
C ILE A 348 0.94 -7.58 -23.92
N LEU A 349 -0.17 -7.24 -23.30
CA LEU A 349 -0.20 -6.45 -22.07
C LEU A 349 -0.98 -7.19 -20.99
N LEU A 350 -0.29 -7.64 -19.94
CA LEU A 350 -0.89 -8.11 -18.69
C LEU A 350 -0.76 -7.00 -17.66
N GLU A 351 -1.84 -6.25 -17.45
CA GLU A 351 -1.87 -5.05 -16.60
C GLU A 351 -3.31 -4.72 -16.16
N ARG A 352 -3.48 -3.77 -15.25
CA ARG A 352 -4.78 -3.27 -14.77
C ARG A 352 -5.37 -2.15 -15.62
N VAL A 353 -4.59 -1.53 -16.52
CA VAL A 353 -4.96 -0.40 -17.38
C VAL A 353 -4.23 -0.50 -18.73
N LEU A 354 -4.76 0.15 -19.78
CA LEU A 354 -4.14 0.16 -21.11
C LEU A 354 -3.04 1.24 -21.28
N GLY A 355 -3.12 2.31 -20.49
CA GLY A 355 -2.03 3.26 -20.28
C GLY A 355 -1.42 3.90 -21.53
N GLY A 356 -2.23 4.17 -22.57
CA GLY A 356 -1.76 4.88 -23.77
C GLY A 356 -1.13 3.98 -24.84
N LEU A 357 -1.10 2.66 -24.65
CA LEU A 357 -0.60 1.69 -25.63
C LEU A 357 -1.71 1.06 -26.49
N GLU A 358 -2.93 1.60 -26.47
CA GLU A 358 -4.10 0.98 -27.11
C GLU A 358 -3.87 0.66 -28.59
N GLY A 359 -3.14 1.53 -29.30
CA GLY A 359 -2.81 1.36 -30.72
C GLY A 359 -1.90 0.17 -31.02
N ALA A 360 -1.04 -0.21 -30.08
CA ALA A 360 0.00 -1.23 -30.22
C ALA A 360 -0.45 -2.61 -29.69
N VAL A 361 -1.34 -2.60 -28.69
CA VAL A 361 -1.81 -3.80 -28.00
C VAL A 361 -2.57 -4.73 -28.95
N GLN A 362 -2.07 -5.95 -29.05
CA GLN A 362 -2.72 -7.08 -29.74
C GLN A 362 -3.62 -7.87 -28.79
N VAL A 363 -3.17 -8.04 -27.53
CA VAL A 363 -3.93 -8.69 -26.47
C VAL A 363 -3.71 -7.94 -25.16
N ALA A 364 -4.80 -7.55 -24.50
CA ALA A 364 -4.81 -7.01 -23.16
C ALA A 364 -5.46 -8.02 -22.20
N LEU A 365 -4.74 -8.40 -21.15
CA LEU A 365 -5.16 -9.37 -20.14
C LEU A 365 -5.32 -8.64 -18.79
N PRO A 366 -6.49 -8.72 -18.15
CA PRO A 366 -6.76 -8.01 -16.90
C PRO A 366 -6.03 -8.66 -15.72
N GLY A 367 -4.94 -8.03 -15.26
CA GLY A 367 -4.16 -8.48 -14.09
C GLY A 367 -4.77 -8.07 -12.74
N ALA A 368 -4.26 -8.69 -11.68
CA ALA A 368 -4.62 -8.38 -10.30
C ALA A 368 -3.63 -7.37 -9.69
N SER A 369 -4.11 -6.54 -8.76
CA SER A 369 -3.21 -5.74 -7.91
C SER A 369 -2.63 -6.60 -6.78
N TRP A 370 -1.60 -6.10 -6.12
CA TRP A 370 -0.98 -6.66 -4.92
C TRP A 370 -1.99 -6.85 -3.78
N ALA A 371 -3.06 -6.06 -3.78
CA ALA A 371 -4.14 -6.16 -2.80
C ALA A 371 -5.21 -7.19 -3.19
N GLU A 372 -5.07 -7.90 -4.30
CA GLU A 372 -6.06 -8.85 -4.84
C GLU A 372 -5.50 -10.23 -5.14
N LYS A 373 -4.21 -10.42 -4.89
CA LYS A 373 -3.49 -11.66 -5.10
C LYS A 373 -2.67 -12.03 -3.88
N SER A 374 -2.35 -13.30 -3.77
CA SER A 374 -1.44 -13.83 -2.75
C SER A 374 -0.10 -14.21 -3.38
N GLY A 375 0.96 -14.13 -2.60
CA GLY A 375 2.27 -14.63 -2.99
C GLY A 375 3.39 -14.01 -2.17
N THR A 376 4.62 -14.35 -2.53
CA THR A 376 5.80 -13.98 -1.74
C THR A 376 6.47 -12.74 -2.30
N PHE A 377 6.70 -11.75 -1.44
CA PHE A 377 7.70 -10.70 -1.65
C PHE A 377 8.93 -10.96 -0.78
N VAL A 378 10.11 -10.61 -1.29
CA VAL A 378 11.37 -10.65 -0.57
C VAL A 378 11.92 -9.23 -0.51
N ASN A 379 11.94 -8.66 0.70
CA ASN A 379 12.37 -7.29 0.90
C ASN A 379 13.90 -7.13 0.77
N ALA A 380 14.38 -5.89 0.86
CA ALA A 380 15.81 -5.54 0.74
C ALA A 380 16.72 -6.12 1.84
N GLU A 381 16.14 -6.69 2.91
CA GLU A 381 16.85 -7.40 3.97
C GLU A 381 16.78 -8.93 3.80
N GLY A 382 16.05 -9.43 2.80
CA GLY A 382 15.92 -10.86 2.50
C GLY A 382 14.85 -11.58 3.26
N ARG A 383 13.97 -10.84 3.92
CA ARG A 383 12.81 -11.41 4.61
C ARG A 383 11.75 -11.74 3.58
N LYS A 384 11.32 -13.00 3.59
CA LYS A 384 10.16 -13.47 2.84
C LYS A 384 8.90 -13.00 3.58
N GLN A 385 8.02 -12.31 2.88
CA GLN A 385 6.78 -11.76 3.41
C GLN A 385 5.65 -12.10 2.44
N GLU A 386 4.54 -12.58 2.98
CA GLU A 386 3.38 -12.95 2.18
C GLU A 386 2.45 -11.74 2.02
N ILE A 387 2.11 -11.39 0.77
CA ILE A 387 0.98 -10.49 0.50
C ILE A 387 -0.31 -11.29 0.55
N THR A 388 -1.35 -10.72 1.18
CA THR A 388 -2.67 -11.34 1.29
C THR A 388 -3.71 -10.48 0.57
N PRO A 389 -4.65 -11.09 -0.17
CA PRO A 389 -5.68 -10.35 -0.90
C PRO A 389 -6.66 -9.68 0.07
N ALA A 390 -6.72 -8.35 0.04
CA ALA A 390 -7.72 -7.53 0.72
C ALA A 390 -8.98 -7.31 -0.13
N LEU A 391 -8.85 -7.42 -1.45
CA LEU A 391 -9.89 -7.19 -2.43
C LEU A 391 -10.05 -8.43 -3.32
N ARG A 392 -11.17 -8.48 -4.05
CA ARG A 392 -11.36 -9.44 -5.13
C ARG A 392 -11.04 -8.76 -6.45
N PRO A 393 -10.34 -9.43 -7.39
CA PRO A 393 -10.22 -8.94 -8.75
C PRO A 393 -11.61 -8.67 -9.38
N PRO A 394 -11.82 -7.55 -10.08
CA PRO A 394 -13.11 -7.22 -10.70
C PRO A 394 -13.24 -7.84 -12.10
N GLY A 395 -14.46 -8.19 -12.48
CA GLY A 395 -14.75 -8.78 -13.80
C GLY A 395 -14.06 -10.13 -13.99
N GLU A 396 -13.33 -10.28 -15.10
CA GLU A 396 -12.51 -11.43 -15.45
C GLU A 396 -11.03 -11.27 -15.02
N ALA A 397 -10.69 -10.20 -14.29
CA ALA A 397 -9.34 -10.03 -13.77
C ALA A 397 -8.93 -11.21 -12.87
N ALA A 398 -7.67 -11.61 -12.94
CA ALA A 398 -7.15 -12.75 -12.17
C ALA A 398 -5.71 -12.49 -11.70
N PRO A 399 -5.24 -13.22 -10.66
CA PRO A 399 -3.82 -13.22 -10.28
C PRO A 399 -2.91 -13.47 -11.48
N ASP A 400 -1.82 -12.71 -11.59
CA ASP A 400 -1.00 -12.69 -12.80
C ASP A 400 -0.39 -14.07 -13.06
N GLY A 401 -0.01 -14.79 -12.00
CA GLY A 401 0.52 -16.16 -12.08
C GLY A 401 -0.44 -17.14 -12.77
N ARG A 402 -1.73 -17.07 -12.46
CA ARG A 402 -2.76 -17.93 -13.10
C ARG A 402 -2.85 -17.65 -14.61
N ILE A 403 -2.77 -16.38 -14.99
CA ILE A 403 -2.81 -15.97 -16.39
C ILE A 403 -1.56 -16.46 -17.13
N LEU A 404 -0.38 -16.26 -16.53
CA LEU A 404 0.91 -16.68 -17.09
C LEU A 404 1.00 -18.20 -17.27
N GLU A 405 0.60 -18.98 -16.27
CA GLU A 405 0.57 -20.44 -16.32
C GLU A 405 -0.37 -20.95 -17.39
N GLU A 406 -1.54 -20.33 -17.55
CA GLU A 406 -2.52 -20.74 -18.54
C GLU A 406 -2.04 -20.46 -19.97
N ILE A 407 -1.42 -19.31 -20.22
CA ILE A 407 -0.76 -19.03 -21.52
C ILE A 407 0.31 -20.09 -21.77
N ARG A 408 1.15 -20.41 -20.77
CA ARG A 408 2.21 -21.41 -20.91
C ARG A 408 1.63 -22.79 -21.24
N ARG A 409 0.57 -23.20 -20.56
CA ARG A 409 -0.14 -24.46 -20.84
C ARG A 409 -0.58 -24.53 -22.30
N LEU A 410 -1.19 -23.47 -22.82
CA LEU A 410 -1.64 -23.38 -24.22
C LEU A 410 -0.48 -23.36 -25.23
N VAL A 411 0.64 -22.73 -24.89
CA VAL A 411 1.86 -22.77 -25.72
C VAL A 411 2.38 -24.20 -25.86
N LEU A 412 2.38 -24.99 -24.78
CA LEU A 412 2.87 -26.37 -24.75
C LEU A 412 1.95 -27.36 -25.48
N LEU A 413 0.63 -27.29 -25.23
CA LEU A 413 -0.35 -28.23 -25.79
C LEU A 413 -0.36 -28.26 -27.33
N GLN A 414 -0.20 -27.10 -27.97
CA GLN A 414 -0.16 -26.98 -29.43
C GLN A 414 1.24 -27.25 -30.01
N GLY A 415 2.27 -27.42 -29.18
CA GLY A 415 3.60 -27.88 -29.59
C GLY A 415 3.67 -29.40 -29.74
N SER A 416 3.03 -30.15 -28.83
CA SER A 416 2.98 -31.62 -28.83
C SER A 416 2.20 -32.23 -30.01
N GLY A 417 1.25 -31.48 -30.61
CA GLY A 417 0.48 -31.96 -31.76
C GLY A 417 1.23 -31.96 -33.11
N LYS A 418 2.46 -31.44 -33.17
CA LYS A 418 3.28 -31.43 -34.41
C LYS A 418 4.35 -32.52 -34.45
N GLU A 419 4.58 -33.25 -33.37
CA GLU A 419 5.56 -34.36 -33.32
C GLU A 419 4.95 -35.73 -33.66
N GLU A 420 3.62 -35.87 -33.67
CA GLU A 420 2.95 -37.13 -34.07
C GLU A 420 2.65 -37.23 -35.59
N GLU A 421 2.98 -36.21 -36.38
CA GLU A 421 2.75 -36.17 -37.84
C GLU A 421 4.03 -36.18 -38.71
N LYS A 422 5.18 -36.54 -38.13
CA LYS A 422 6.42 -36.84 -38.88
C LYS A 422 6.87 -38.26 -38.61
#